data_AF-D7SS53-F1
#
_entry.id   AF-D7SS53-F1
#
_cell.length_a   1.000
_cell.length_b   1.000
_cell.length_c   1.000
_cell.angle_alpha   90.00
_cell.angle_beta   90.00
_cell.angle_gamma   90.00
#
_symmetry.space_group_name_H-M   'P 1'
#
loop_
_entity.id
_entity.type
_entity.pdbx_description
1 polymer ?
#
loop_
_entity_poly.entity_id
_entity_poly.type
_entity_poly.pdbx_seq_one_letter_code
_entity_poly.pdbx_strand_id
1 'polypeptide(L)'
;MDIGKKQEVEAKKKKNAENWKLIYSRAKQYAKEYEEQQMEPTQLKHEAKLKGGFYVDPEVKLLFIIRIRGINAMHPKTRKILQLLCLRQVRCQTIASGNEKYMAVINLIPCFVLDSVKFLLISYIDIPLQRI
;
A
#
# COMPACT_ATOMS: atom_id res chain seq x y z
N MET A 1 16.82 6.95 49.57
CA MET A 1 17.83 6.81 48.50
C MET A 1 17.16 7.03 47.11
N ASP A 2 16.19 7.96 47.02
CA ASP A 2 15.11 7.90 46.00
C ASP A 2 14.87 9.21 45.23
N ILE A 3 15.65 10.25 45.52
CA ILE A 3 15.46 11.59 44.94
C ILE A 3 15.89 11.61 43.46
N GLY A 4 17.03 10.98 43.14
CA GLY A 4 17.51 10.85 41.75
C GLY A 4 16.54 10.07 40.86
N LYS A 5 15.98 8.95 41.36
CA LYS A 5 14.96 8.17 40.64
C LYS A 5 13.69 8.96 40.39
N LYS A 6 13.25 9.79 41.35
CA LYS A 6 12.07 10.68 41.18
C LYS A 6 12.33 11.76 40.12
N GLN A 7 13.50 12.40 40.14
CA GLN A 7 13.90 13.42 39.16
C GLN A 7 14.01 12.84 37.74
N GLU A 8 14.55 11.63 37.58
CA GLU A 8 14.60 10.95 36.29
C GLU A 8 13.21 10.62 35.73
N VAL A 9 12.29 10.18 36.58
CA VAL A 9 10.90 9.91 36.19
C VAL A 9 10.21 11.21 35.75
N GLU A 10 10.45 12.31 36.46
CA GLU A 10 9.87 13.61 36.14
C GLU A 10 10.43 14.19 34.84
N ALA A 11 11.74 14.03 34.59
CA ALA A 11 12.37 14.39 33.33
C ALA A 11 11.84 13.55 32.15
N LYS A 12 11.61 12.24 32.35
CA LYS A 12 10.99 11.36 31.34
C LYS A 12 9.56 11.80 31.02
N LYS A 13 8.77 12.19 32.03
CA LYS A 13 7.41 12.70 31.84
C LYS A 13 7.39 13.99 30.99
N LYS A 14 8.29 14.93 31.26
CA LYS A 14 8.43 16.16 30.48
C LYS A 14 8.79 15.88 29.01
N LYS A 15 9.78 15.02 28.78
CA LYS A 15 10.17 14.57 27.42
C LYS A 15 9.03 13.86 26.68
N ASN A 16 8.25 13.03 27.38
CA ASN A 16 7.09 12.37 26.79
C ASN A 16 6.00 13.38 26.41
N ALA A 17 5.76 14.40 27.24
CA ALA A 17 4.79 15.45 26.94
C ALA A 17 5.21 16.29 25.71
N GLU A 18 6.51 16.60 25.59
CA GLU A 18 7.06 17.26 24.40
C GLU A 18 6.94 16.39 23.14
N ASN A 19 7.31 15.11 23.23
CA ASN A 19 7.16 14.17 22.13
C ASN A 19 5.70 14.01 21.70
N TRP A 20 4.75 14.00 22.64
CA TRP A 20 3.33 13.91 22.31
C TRP A 20 2.83 15.13 21.53
N LYS A 21 3.24 16.35 21.93
CA LYS A 21 2.94 17.56 21.17
C LYS A 21 3.49 17.50 19.75
N LEU A 22 4.70 16.96 19.58
CA LEU A 22 5.32 16.77 18.27
C LEU A 22 4.58 15.74 17.41
N ILE A 23 4.21 14.59 17.98
CA ILE A 23 3.43 13.55 17.30
C ILE A 23 2.07 14.09 16.86
N TYR A 24 1.39 14.84 17.73
CA TYR A 24 0.12 15.46 17.42
C TYR A 24 0.24 16.46 16.27
N SER A 25 1.26 17.32 16.29
CA SER A 25 1.52 18.26 15.19
C SER A 25 1.76 17.55 13.86
N ARG A 26 2.58 16.48 13.86
CA ARG A 26 2.86 15.67 12.67
C ARG A 26 1.62 14.95 12.15
N ALA A 27 0.81 14.36 13.02
CA ALA A 27 -0.43 13.70 12.64
C ALA A 27 -1.39 14.67 11.94
N LYS A 28 -1.51 15.90 12.46
CA LYS A 28 -2.31 16.96 11.83
C LYS A 28 -1.76 17.36 10.46
N GLN A 29 -0.44 17.47 10.31
CA GLN A 29 0.20 17.78 9.03
C GLN A 29 -0.06 16.68 7.99
N TYR A 30 0.19 15.41 8.34
CA TYR A 30 -0.04 14.30 7.43
C TYR A 30 -1.51 14.16 7.02
N ALA A 31 -2.46 14.37 7.94
CA ALA A 31 -3.88 14.34 7.60
C ALA A 31 -4.23 15.38 6.52
N LYS A 32 -3.74 16.61 6.67
CA LYS A 32 -3.93 17.68 5.70
C LYS A 32 -3.26 17.37 4.35
N GLU A 33 -2.02 16.87 4.37
CA GLU A 33 -1.31 16.46 3.14
C GLU A 33 -2.06 15.36 2.37
N TYR A 34 -2.63 14.37 3.07
CA TYR A 34 -3.42 13.33 2.41
C TYR A 34 -4.74 13.88 1.83
N GLU A 35 -5.45 14.77 2.53
CA GLU A 35 -6.66 15.40 2.01
C GLU A 35 -6.39 16.17 0.71
N GLU A 36 -5.33 17.00 0.70
CA GLU A 36 -4.91 17.76 -0.48
C GLU A 36 -4.56 16.83 -1.66
N GLN A 37 -3.79 15.76 -1.40
CA GLN A 37 -3.42 14.75 -2.41
C GLN A 37 -4.62 14.00 -2.99
N GLN A 38 -5.71 13.80 -2.24
CA GLN A 38 -6.93 13.16 -2.75
C GLN A 38 -7.78 14.12 -3.59
N MET A 39 -7.78 15.41 -3.23
CA MET A 39 -8.54 16.45 -3.94
C MET A 39 -7.90 16.84 -5.29
N GLU A 40 -6.57 16.94 -5.34
CA GLU A 40 -5.78 17.31 -6.52
C GLU A 40 -6.16 16.53 -7.80
N PRO A 41 -6.16 15.18 -7.85
CA PRO A 41 -6.49 14.44 -9.07
C PRO A 41 -7.93 14.69 -9.53
N THR A 42 -8.85 14.94 -8.60
CA THR A 42 -10.24 15.27 -8.92
C THR A 42 -10.31 16.63 -9.60
N GLN A 43 -9.63 17.64 -9.05
CA GLN A 43 -9.56 18.98 -9.63
C GLN A 43 -8.93 18.95 -11.03
N LEU A 44 -7.80 18.25 -11.19
CA LEU A 44 -7.13 18.09 -12.47
C LEU A 44 -8.01 17.40 -13.53
N LYS A 45 -8.79 16.39 -13.12
CA LYS A 45 -9.79 15.75 -14.00
C LYS A 45 -10.88 16.73 -14.44
N HIS A 46 -11.34 17.61 -13.56
CA HIS A 46 -12.33 18.64 -13.89
C HIS A 46 -11.74 19.70 -14.84
N GLU A 47 -10.54 20.20 -14.57
CA GLU A 47 -9.87 21.17 -15.44
C GLU A 47 -9.60 20.61 -16.83
N ALA A 48 -9.14 19.37 -16.92
CA ALA A 48 -8.92 18.69 -18.19
C ALA A 48 -10.21 18.63 -18.99
N LYS A 49 -11.33 18.24 -18.37
CA LYS A 49 -12.65 18.21 -19.02
C LYS A 49 -13.10 19.59 -19.51
N LEU A 50 -12.90 20.64 -18.70
CA LEU A 50 -13.26 22.02 -19.07
C LEU A 50 -12.44 22.54 -20.26
N LYS A 51 -11.15 22.21 -20.29
CA LYS A 51 -10.23 22.60 -21.38
C LYS A 51 -10.37 21.69 -22.61
N GLY A 52 -11.16 20.61 -22.54
CA GLY A 52 -11.27 19.60 -23.60
C GLY A 52 -10.05 18.68 -23.74
N GLY A 53 -9.20 18.61 -22.70
CA GLY A 53 -8.03 17.73 -22.63
C GLY A 53 -8.27 16.44 -21.85
N PHE A 54 -7.25 15.58 -21.80
CA PHE A 54 -7.29 14.30 -21.11
C PHE A 54 -6.32 14.28 -19.91
N TYR A 55 -6.78 13.73 -18.80
CA TYR A 55 -5.95 13.47 -17.62
C TYR A 55 -5.63 11.99 -17.53
N VAL A 56 -4.35 11.65 -17.46
CA VAL A 56 -3.87 10.26 -17.28
C VAL A 56 -3.55 10.07 -15.81
N ASP A 57 -4.17 9.06 -15.19
CA ASP A 57 -3.93 8.74 -13.79
C ASP A 57 -2.47 8.29 -13.58
N PRO A 58 -1.82 8.68 -12.46
CA PRO A 58 -0.43 8.33 -12.19
C PRO A 58 -0.25 6.83 -11.98
N GLU A 59 0.93 6.32 -12.33
CA GLU A 59 1.29 4.92 -12.11
C GLU A 59 1.34 4.54 -10.62
N VAL A 60 0.98 3.29 -10.33
CA VAL A 60 0.87 2.77 -8.97
C VAL A 60 2.25 2.56 -8.36
N LYS A 61 2.59 3.36 -7.33
CA LYS A 61 3.91 3.31 -6.67
C LYS A 61 4.05 2.20 -5.62
N LEU A 62 2.97 1.66 -5.09
CA LEU A 62 2.99 0.65 -4.03
C LEU A 62 2.04 -0.49 -4.37
N LEU A 63 2.52 -1.73 -4.21
CA LEU A 63 1.75 -2.95 -4.39
C LEU A 63 1.53 -3.63 -3.05
N PHE A 64 0.30 -4.05 -2.81
CA PHE A 64 -0.03 -4.96 -1.72
C PHE A 64 -0.19 -6.37 -2.29
N ILE A 65 0.64 -7.29 -1.80
CA ILE A 65 0.78 -8.63 -2.35
C ILE A 65 0.36 -9.63 -1.27
N ILE A 66 -0.63 -10.48 -1.59
CA ILE A 66 -1.15 -11.49 -0.66
C ILE A 66 -1.00 -12.88 -1.26
N ARG A 67 -0.48 -13.84 -0.48
CA ARG A 67 -0.45 -15.25 -0.90
C ARG A 67 -1.76 -15.98 -0.61
N ILE A 68 -2.40 -16.49 -1.66
CA ILE A 68 -3.70 -17.20 -1.57
C ILE A 68 -3.54 -18.73 -1.51
N ARG A 69 -2.59 -19.29 -2.26
CA ARG A 69 -2.45 -20.76 -2.38
C ARG A 69 -1.63 -21.37 -1.24
N GLY A 70 -1.89 -22.65 -0.97
CA GLY A 70 -1.20 -23.49 0.01
C GLY A 70 0.29 -23.71 -0.26
N ILE A 71 0.95 -24.48 0.62
CA ILE A 71 2.39 -24.78 0.54
C ILE A 71 2.70 -25.93 -0.43
N ASN A 72 1.76 -26.85 -0.59
CA ASN A 72 1.95 -28.07 -1.36
C ASN A 72 1.67 -27.84 -2.86
N ALA A 73 2.26 -28.69 -3.71
CA ALA A 73 2.06 -28.70 -5.16
C ALA A 73 2.44 -27.38 -5.89
N MET A 74 3.56 -26.76 -5.51
CA MET A 74 4.13 -25.60 -6.22
C MET A 74 5.42 -25.95 -6.97
N HIS A 75 5.53 -25.47 -8.21
CA HIS A 75 6.75 -25.53 -9.01
C HIS A 75 7.93 -24.86 -8.25
N PRO A 76 9.15 -25.43 -8.29
CA PRO A 76 10.29 -24.92 -7.52
C PRO A 76 10.63 -23.45 -7.82
N LYS A 77 10.50 -22.99 -9.08
CA LYS A 77 10.72 -21.58 -9.44
C LYS A 77 9.75 -20.64 -8.71
N THR A 78 8.45 -20.93 -8.77
CA THR A 78 7.40 -20.13 -8.09
C THR A 78 7.61 -20.12 -6.58
N ARG A 79 7.97 -21.26 -5.99
CA ARG A 79 8.28 -21.37 -4.56
C ARG A 79 9.43 -20.45 -4.15
N LYS A 80 10.49 -20.38 -4.96
CA LYS A 80 11.64 -19.50 -4.68
C LYS A 80 11.29 -18.03 -4.79
N ILE A 81 10.51 -17.64 -5.79
CA ILE A 81 10.06 -16.25 -5.94
C ILE A 81 9.19 -15.83 -4.75
N LEU A 82 8.24 -16.67 -4.32
CA LEU A 82 7.43 -16.40 -3.13
C LEU A 82 8.29 -16.26 -1.86
N GLN A 83 9.38 -17.03 -1.74
CA GLN A 83 10.33 -16.87 -0.63
C GLN A 83 11.07 -15.52 -0.67
N LEU A 84 11.46 -15.05 -1.86
CA LEU A 84 12.12 -13.76 -2.04
C LEU A 84 11.20 -12.58 -1.72
N LEU A 85 9.91 -12.71 -2.02
CA LEU A 85 8.87 -11.75 -1.63
C LEU A 85 8.43 -11.89 -0.16
N CYS A 86 9.13 -12.71 0.64
CA CYS A 86 8.80 -13.00 2.04
C CYS A 86 7.45 -13.71 2.26
N LEU A 87 6.83 -14.26 1.22
CA LEU A 87 5.52 -14.92 1.28
C LEU A 87 5.59 -16.42 1.63
N ARG A 88 6.11 -16.74 2.83
CA ARG A 88 6.36 -18.13 3.23
C ARG A 88 5.09 -18.89 3.62
N GLN A 89 4.14 -18.23 4.27
CA GLN A 89 2.93 -18.82 4.83
C GLN A 89 1.69 -18.48 4.00
N VAL A 90 0.57 -19.17 4.24
CA VAL A 90 -0.71 -18.83 3.58
C VAL A 90 -1.28 -17.57 4.25
N ARG A 91 -1.88 -16.65 3.48
CA ARG A 91 -2.40 -15.34 3.93
C ARG A 91 -1.36 -14.37 4.47
N CYS A 92 -0.06 -14.67 4.39
CA CYS A 92 0.94 -13.64 4.63
C CYS A 92 0.91 -12.58 3.52
N GLN A 93 1.25 -11.36 3.90
CA GLN A 93 1.15 -10.17 3.07
C GLN A 93 2.48 -9.43 3.08
N THR A 94 2.81 -8.77 1.99
CA THR A 94 3.99 -7.91 1.90
C THR A 94 3.66 -6.69 1.04
N ILE A 95 4.28 -5.56 1.37
CA ILE A 95 4.19 -4.32 0.61
C ILE A 95 5.48 -4.19 -0.21
N ALA A 96 5.34 -3.95 -1.52
CA ALA A 96 6.47 -3.78 -2.42
C ALA A 96 6.34 -2.47 -3.22
N SER A 97 7.47 -1.94 -3.67
CA SER A 97 7.48 -0.79 -4.59
C SER A 97 7.01 -1.22 -5.98
N GLY A 98 6.22 -0.36 -6.61
CA GLY A 98 5.71 -0.48 -7.98
C GLY A 98 6.76 -0.20 -9.04
N ASN A 99 7.90 -0.91 -8.98
CA ASN A 99 8.92 -0.83 -10.02
C ASN A 99 8.60 -1.83 -11.14
N GLU A 100 9.01 -1.52 -12.36
CA GLU A 100 8.86 -2.39 -13.53
C GLU A 100 9.36 -3.83 -13.27
N LYS A 101 10.48 -3.97 -12.56
CA LYS A 101 11.06 -5.27 -12.19
C LYS A 101 10.13 -6.11 -11.30
N TYR A 102 9.48 -5.48 -10.32
CA TYR A 102 8.54 -6.19 -9.45
C TYR A 102 7.28 -6.60 -10.22
N MET A 103 6.82 -5.76 -11.15
CA MET A 103 5.67 -6.08 -12.02
C MET A 103 5.94 -7.31 -12.89
N ALA A 104 7.14 -7.42 -13.48
CA ALA A 104 7.53 -8.60 -14.24
C ALA A 104 7.49 -9.87 -13.38
N VAL A 105 8.06 -9.81 -12.17
CA VAL A 105 8.08 -10.93 -11.20
C VAL A 105 6.68 -11.34 -10.76
N ILE A 106 5.79 -10.36 -10.52
CA ILE A 106 4.40 -10.61 -10.14
C ILE A 106 3.62 -11.26 -11.29
N ASN A 107 3.88 -10.86 -12.54
CA ASN A 107 3.25 -11.45 -13.73
C ASN A 107 3.65 -12.90 -13.97
N LEU A 108 4.78 -13.36 -13.44
CA LEU A 108 5.15 -14.79 -13.42
C LEU A 108 4.32 -15.60 -12.39
N ILE A 109 3.61 -14.94 -11.48
CA ILE A 109 2.88 -15.56 -10.36
C ILE A 109 1.43 -15.00 -10.29
N PRO A 110 0.66 -15.07 -11.38
CA PRO A 110 -0.68 -14.47 -11.41
C PRO A 110 -1.65 -15.18 -10.47
N CYS A 111 -1.53 -16.49 -10.29
CA CYS A 111 -2.48 -17.30 -9.52
C CYS A 111 -2.28 -17.27 -7.99
N PHE A 112 -1.32 -16.49 -7.48
CA PHE A 112 -0.98 -16.51 -6.05
C PHE A 112 -1.06 -15.15 -5.39
N VAL A 113 -1.10 -14.07 -6.17
CA VAL A 113 -1.03 -12.68 -5.71
C VAL A 113 -2.28 -11.93 -6.12
N LEU A 114 -3.06 -11.48 -5.13
CA LEU A 114 -4.01 -10.39 -5.34
C LEU A 114 -3.23 -9.08 -5.24
N ASP A 115 -2.94 -8.47 -6.38
CA ASP A 115 -2.61 -7.04 -6.41
C ASP A 115 -3.93 -6.28 -6.27
N SER A 116 -3.99 -5.25 -5.43
CA SER A 116 -5.20 -4.41 -5.28
C SER A 116 -5.74 -3.88 -6.62
N VAL A 117 -4.88 -3.77 -7.63
CA VAL A 117 -5.22 -3.35 -9.00
C VAL A 117 -5.83 -4.50 -9.83
N LYS A 118 -5.46 -5.76 -9.59
CA LYS A 118 -5.99 -6.94 -10.30
C LYS A 118 -7.35 -7.41 -9.78
N PHE A 119 -7.71 -7.08 -8.53
CA PHE A 119 -9.05 -7.38 -8.00
C PHE A 119 -10.16 -6.69 -8.82
N LEU A 120 -9.84 -5.53 -9.44
CA LEU A 120 -10.73 -4.81 -10.34
C LEU A 120 -10.78 -5.40 -11.76
N LEU A 121 -9.74 -6.13 -12.19
CA LEU A 121 -9.66 -6.71 -13.54
C LEU A 121 -10.37 -8.07 -13.67
N ILE A 122 -10.48 -8.85 -12.58
CA ILE A 122 -11.25 -10.11 -12.59
C ILE A 122 -12.77 -9.84 -12.67
N SER A 123 -13.24 -8.66 -12.24
CA SER A 123 -14.63 -8.21 -12.41
C SER A 123 -14.91 -7.48 -13.72
N TYR A 124 -13.89 -7.13 -14.52
CA TYR A 124 -14.06 -6.39 -15.79
C TYR A 124 -13.99 -7.27 -17.05
N ILE A 125 -13.70 -8.57 -16.93
CA ILE A 125 -13.54 -9.49 -18.10
C ILE A 125 -14.63 -10.58 -18.17
N ASP A 126 -15.47 -10.77 -17.15
CA ASP A 126 -16.51 -11.81 -17.11
C ASP A 126 -17.96 -11.27 -17.08
N ILE A 127 -18.28 -10.24 -17.87
CA ILE A 127 -19.67 -9.96 -18.25
C ILE A 127 -19.78 -10.01 -19.78
N PRO A 128 -20.08 -11.18 -20.38
CA PRO A 128 -20.65 -11.19 -21.71
C PRO A 128 -22.05 -10.56 -21.63
N LEU A 129 -22.13 -9.27 -21.95
CA LEU A 129 -23.38 -8.65 -22.37
C LEU A 129 -23.79 -9.28 -23.71
N GLN A 130 -24.47 -10.42 -23.64
CA GLN A 130 -25.36 -10.89 -24.69
C GLN A 130 -26.75 -11.06 -24.10
N ARG A 131 -27.52 -9.97 -24.17
CA ARG A 131 -28.97 -9.99 -24.11
C ARG A 131 -29.49 -9.11 -25.24
N ILE A 132 -29.68 -9.73 -26.40
CA ILE A 132 -30.75 -9.40 -27.35
C ILE A 132 -31.75 -10.55 -27.22
#